data_AF-A0A7S3DUI4-F1
#
_entry.id   AF-A0A7S3DUI4-F1
#
_cell.length_a   1.000
_cell.length_b   1.000
_cell.length_c   1.000
_cell.angle_alpha   90.00
_cell.angle_beta   90.00
_cell.angle_gamma   90.00
#
_symmetry.space_group_name_H-M   'P 1'
#
loop_
_entity.id
_entity.type
_entity.pdbx_description
1 polymer ?
#
loop_
_entity_poly.entity_id
_entity_poly.type
_entity_poly.pdbx_seq_one_letter_code
_entity_poly.pdbx_strand_id
1 'polypeptide(L)'
;MIQQVILRHNTTELDVCILEEPEHCNWYRAPGDGWTQQFKYVVGIIHTNYKEYAASSHYSGLFTAPALAMICSAMVRAYCHKVIKLSDTLQVFSPGKEVTNNVHGVREEFWKQGLEMAQNDDELNLLQEPRVYFLGKLLWAKGLDLLLELEE
;
A
#
# COMPACT_ATOMS: atom_id res chain seq x y z
N MET A 1 5.21 -11.75 2.68
CA MET A 1 6.25 -11.47 1.67
C MET A 1 6.83 -10.12 2.06
N ILE A 2 8.04 -10.08 2.60
CA ILE A 2 8.68 -8.80 2.97
C ILE A 2 9.45 -8.35 1.73
N GLN A 3 8.93 -7.36 0.98
CA GLN A 3 9.68 -6.77 -0.12
C GLN A 3 10.59 -5.68 0.45
N GLN A 4 11.86 -6.03 0.57
CA GLN A 4 12.93 -5.08 0.83
C GLN A 4 13.75 -4.91 -0.45
N VAL A 5 13.96 -3.67 -0.87
CA VAL A 5 14.86 -3.36 -1.99
C VAL A 5 16.09 -2.66 -1.42
N ILE A 6 17.25 -3.24 -1.70
CA ILE A 6 18.54 -2.73 -1.24
C ILE A 6 19.28 -2.17 -2.45
N LEU A 7 19.61 -0.88 -2.40
CA LEU A 7 20.45 -0.24 -3.41
C LEU A 7 21.85 -0.06 -2.83
N ARG A 8 22.85 -0.54 -3.59
CA ARG A 8 24.27 -0.37 -3.27
C ARG A 8 24.95 0.35 -4.42
N HIS A 9 25.66 1.42 -4.10
CA HIS A 9 26.55 2.10 -5.04
C HIS A 9 27.96 1.51 -5.01
N ASN A 10 28.39 0.93 -3.88
CA ASN A 10 29.68 0.25 -3.73
C ASN A 10 29.53 -1.11 -3.03
N THR A 11 30.43 -2.06 -3.26
CA THR A 11 30.27 -3.46 -2.79
C THR A 11 30.36 -3.63 -1.26
N THR A 12 30.99 -2.69 -0.56
CA THR A 12 31.29 -2.77 0.88
C THR A 12 30.27 -2.08 1.79
N GLU A 13 29.48 -1.13 1.28
CA GLU A 13 28.56 -0.32 2.10
C GLU A 13 27.11 -0.45 1.67
N LEU A 14 26.20 -0.38 2.64
CA LEU A 14 24.76 -0.40 2.44
C LEU A 14 24.24 1.04 2.39
N ASP A 15 23.92 1.51 1.20
CA ASP A 15 23.57 2.92 0.99
C ASP A 15 22.10 3.20 1.28
N VAL A 16 21.18 2.57 0.53
CA VAL A 16 19.74 2.85 0.65
C VAL A 16 18.94 1.56 0.84
N CYS A 17 18.11 1.54 1.86
CA CYS A 17 17.09 0.53 2.08
C CYS A 17 15.70 1.10 1.77
N ILE A 18 14.91 0.36 1.01
CA ILE A 18 13.50 0.65 0.78
C ILE A 18 12.70 -0.47 1.44
N LEU A 19 11.86 -0.09 2.41
CA LEU A 19 11.00 -0.99 3.17
C LEU A 19 9.55 -0.80 2.72
N GLU A 20 8.95 -1.84 2.16
CA GLU A 20 7.50 -1.90 1.97
C GLU A 20 6.82 -2.18 3.32
N GLU A 21 5.83 -1.38 3.70
CA GLU A 21 5.11 -1.47 4.96
C GLU A 21 6.06 -1.60 6.17
N PRO A 22 6.90 -0.57 6.42
CA PRO A 22 7.94 -0.58 7.45
C PRO A 22 7.43 -0.96 8.85
N GLU A 23 6.18 -0.69 9.19
CA GLU A 23 5.54 -1.12 10.44
C GLU A 23 5.59 -2.65 10.64
N HIS A 24 5.40 -3.43 9.58
CA HIS A 24 5.44 -4.90 9.64
C HIS A 24 6.85 -5.43 9.65
N CYS A 25 7.71 -4.85 8.82
CA CYS A 25 9.12 -5.21 8.73
C CYS A 25 9.84 -5.05 10.08
N ASN A 26 9.40 -4.10 10.89
CA ASN A 26 9.97 -3.82 12.21
C ASN A 26 9.34 -4.61 13.36
N TRP A 27 8.12 -5.14 13.18
CA TRP A 27 7.45 -5.95 14.21
C TRP A 27 8.05 -7.36 14.34
N TYR A 28 8.40 -7.98 13.22
CA TYR A 28 8.86 -9.38 13.16
C TYR A 28 10.38 -9.52 13.00
N ARG A 29 11.13 -8.45 13.33
CA ARG A 29 12.56 -8.42 13.09
C ARG A 29 13.31 -9.36 14.04
N ALA A 30 14.17 -10.21 13.49
CA ALA A 30 15.11 -10.98 14.27
C ALA A 30 16.09 -10.05 15.04
N PRO A 31 16.63 -10.48 16.19
CA PRO A 31 17.56 -9.66 16.99
C PRO A 31 18.78 -9.18 16.17
N GLY A 32 19.20 -7.92 16.34
CA GLY A 32 20.38 -7.34 15.68
C GLY A 32 20.35 -5.80 15.62
N ASP A 33 21.25 -5.18 14.86
CA ASP A 33 21.35 -3.72 14.69
C ASP A 33 20.22 -3.16 13.83
N GLY A 34 19.64 -2.01 14.17
CA GLY A 34 18.48 -1.43 13.47
C GLY A 34 18.75 -1.07 11.99
N TRP A 35 17.70 -0.95 11.17
CA TRP A 35 17.86 -0.58 9.74
C TRP A 35 18.62 0.72 9.53
N THR A 36 18.36 1.71 10.38
CA THR A 36 19.04 3.02 10.35
C THR A 36 20.50 2.95 10.80
N GLN A 37 20.92 1.85 11.42
CA GLN A 37 22.32 1.59 11.77
C GLN A 37 23.04 0.81 10.68
N GLN A 38 22.32 -0.07 9.98
CA GLN A 38 22.87 -0.87 8.88
C GLN A 38 22.96 -0.09 7.57
N PHE A 39 22.03 0.83 7.31
CA PHE A 39 21.91 1.57 6.06
C PHE A 39 22.04 3.07 6.29
N LYS A 40 22.76 3.76 5.40
CA LYS A 40 22.91 5.22 5.44
C LYS A 40 21.59 5.95 5.28
N TYR A 41 20.69 5.40 4.48
CA TYR A 41 19.36 5.96 4.25
C TYR A 41 18.30 4.87 4.16
N VAL A 42 17.13 5.15 4.74
CA VAL A 42 16.02 4.18 4.84
C VAL A 42 14.74 4.89 4.48
N VAL A 43 14.08 4.40 3.44
CA VAL A 43 12.81 4.92 2.94
C VAL A 43 11.72 3.90 3.22
N GLY A 44 10.70 4.29 3.97
CA GLY A 44 9.50 3.49 4.17
C GLY A 44 8.45 3.82 3.11
N ILE A 45 7.86 2.81 2.48
CA ILE A 45 6.71 2.94 1.58
C ILE A 45 5.48 2.41 2.31
N ILE A 46 4.44 3.23 2.44
CA ILE A 46 3.20 2.86 3.12
C ILE A 46 2.05 2.99 2.14
N HIS A 47 1.26 1.94 2.01
CA HIS A 47 0.12 1.86 1.09
C HIS A 47 -1.12 1.23 1.71
N THR A 48 -1.01 0.62 2.88
CA THR A 48 -2.12 -0.06 3.55
C THR A 48 -2.66 0.74 4.74
N ASN A 49 -3.98 0.95 4.77
CA ASN A 49 -4.65 1.61 5.89
C ASN A 49 -5.07 0.59 6.97
N TYR A 50 -4.12 0.18 7.80
CA TYR A 50 -4.40 -0.77 8.89
C TYR A 50 -5.33 -0.24 9.96
N LYS A 51 -5.34 1.08 10.19
CA LYS A 51 -6.24 1.71 11.16
C LYS A 51 -7.70 1.49 10.75
N GLU A 52 -8.01 1.73 9.48
CA GLU A 52 -9.36 1.52 8.94
C GLU A 52 -9.72 0.04 8.89
N TYR A 53 -8.78 -0.81 8.52
CA TYR A 53 -9.00 -2.26 8.52
C TYR A 53 -9.32 -2.80 9.93
N ALA A 54 -8.58 -2.34 10.95
CA ALA A 54 -8.83 -2.73 12.34
C ALA A 54 -10.13 -2.14 12.90
N ALA A 55 -10.50 -0.92 12.49
CA ALA A 55 -11.74 -0.27 12.91
C ALA A 55 -12.98 -0.96 12.32
N SER A 56 -12.90 -1.40 11.07
CA SER A 56 -14.00 -2.06 10.34
C SER A 56 -14.21 -3.54 10.70
N SER A 57 -13.20 -4.23 11.25
CA SER A 57 -13.21 -5.70 11.35
C SER A 57 -13.61 -6.29 12.72
N HIS A 58 -13.79 -5.51 13.80
CA HIS A 58 -14.15 -6.09 15.12
C HIS A 58 -14.86 -5.14 16.10
N TYR A 59 -15.76 -5.71 16.92
CA TYR A 59 -16.44 -5.11 18.09
C TYR A 59 -15.50 -4.54 19.19
N SER A 60 -14.17 -4.77 19.12
CA SER A 60 -13.17 -4.17 20.02
C SER A 60 -12.38 -2.99 19.42
N GLY A 61 -12.78 -2.52 18.22
CA GLY A 61 -12.08 -1.52 17.41
C GLY A 61 -11.76 -0.18 18.09
N LEU A 62 -12.51 0.19 19.12
CA LEU A 62 -12.36 1.47 19.84
C LEU A 62 -10.99 1.66 20.51
N PHE A 63 -10.35 0.57 20.96
CA PHE A 63 -9.05 0.64 21.63
C PHE A 63 -7.92 0.03 20.80
N THR A 64 -8.23 -0.94 19.94
CA THR A 64 -7.22 -1.64 19.14
C THR A 64 -6.70 -0.78 17.98
N ALA A 65 -7.57 -0.02 17.30
CA ALA A 65 -7.15 0.81 16.18
C ALA A 65 -6.24 1.98 16.59
N PRO A 66 -6.51 2.74 17.68
CA PRO A 66 -5.58 3.77 18.16
C PRO A 66 -4.25 3.20 18.66
N ALA A 67 -4.27 2.06 19.36
CA ALA A 67 -3.05 1.41 19.83
C ALA A 67 -2.18 0.94 18.66
N LEU A 68 -2.79 0.32 17.65
CA LEU A 68 -2.09 -0.10 16.43
C LEU A 68 -1.48 1.10 15.71
N ALA A 69 -2.26 2.18 15.55
CA ALA A 69 -1.79 3.42 14.94
C ALA A 69 -0.54 3.98 15.63
N MET A 70 -0.53 4.01 16.97
CA MET A 70 0.62 4.48 17.75
C MET A 70 1.84 3.58 17.58
N ILE A 71 1.67 2.26 17.62
CA ILE A 71 2.80 1.32 17.47
C ILE A 71 3.39 1.41 16.07
N CYS A 72 2.54 1.40 15.02
CA CYS A 72 2.99 1.58 13.65
C CYS A 72 3.77 2.89 13.50
N SER A 73 3.24 4.01 14.00
CA SER A 73 3.91 5.31 13.94
C SER A 73 5.25 5.30 14.68
N ALA A 74 5.33 4.65 15.85
CA ALA A 74 6.57 4.52 16.60
C ALA A 74 7.65 3.73 15.83
N MET A 75 7.28 2.60 15.22
CA MET A 75 8.19 1.80 14.40
C MET A 75 8.71 2.59 13.20
N VAL A 76 7.81 3.24 12.45
CA VAL A 76 8.19 4.04 11.29
C VAL A 76 9.12 5.19 11.68
N ARG A 77 8.84 5.89 12.79
CA ARG A 77 9.68 7.00 13.26
C ARG A 77 11.08 6.57 13.69
N ALA A 78 11.20 5.39 14.30
CA ALA A 78 12.46 4.85 14.80
C ALA A 78 13.36 4.32 13.67
N TYR A 79 12.76 3.71 12.64
CA TYR A 79 13.51 2.94 11.65
C TYR A 79 13.50 3.52 10.23
N CYS A 80 12.83 4.64 9.98
CA CYS A 80 12.84 5.32 8.68
C CYS A 80 13.40 6.75 8.75
N HIS A 81 14.20 7.10 7.74
CA HIS A 81 14.69 8.46 7.51
C HIS A 81 13.67 9.30 6.73
N LYS A 82 12.97 8.67 5.78
CA LYS A 82 11.90 9.27 4.97
C LYS A 82 10.76 8.28 4.82
N VAL A 83 9.55 8.79 4.67
CA VAL A 83 8.35 7.98 4.44
C VAL A 83 7.63 8.50 3.21
N ILE A 84 7.29 7.59 2.30
CA ILE A 84 6.45 7.87 1.13
C ILE A 84 5.12 7.16 1.35
N LYS A 85 4.04 7.93 1.42
CA LYS A 85 2.67 7.43 1.46
C LYS A 85 2.14 7.35 0.04
N LEU A 86 1.50 6.24 -0.32
CA LEU A 86 0.86 6.14 -1.64
C LEU A 86 -0.50 6.86 -1.71
N SER A 87 -1.03 7.31 -0.57
CA SER A 87 -2.26 8.08 -0.48
C SER A 87 -2.29 8.93 0.79
N ASP A 88 -2.95 10.08 0.75
CA ASP A 88 -3.22 10.93 1.92
C ASP A 88 -4.38 10.43 2.78
N THR A 89 -5.09 9.38 2.34
CA THR A 89 -6.10 8.69 3.16
C THR A 89 -5.49 7.91 4.33
N LEU A 90 -4.17 7.72 4.32
CA LEU A 90 -3.43 7.05 5.38
C LEU A 90 -3.24 7.98 6.58
N GLN A 91 -3.12 7.39 7.77
CA GLN A 91 -2.77 8.14 8.98
C GLN A 91 -1.41 8.83 8.85
N VAL A 92 -1.17 9.81 9.72
CA VAL A 92 0.15 10.44 9.88
C VAL A 92 1.05 9.50 10.68
N PHE A 93 2.17 9.08 10.09
CA PHE A 93 3.11 8.16 10.75
C PHE A 93 4.31 8.91 11.33
N SER A 94 4.82 9.91 10.59
CA SER A 94 6.07 10.59 10.95
C SER A 94 6.06 12.04 10.45
N PRO A 95 5.45 12.96 11.22
CA PRO A 95 5.44 14.39 10.92
C PRO A 95 6.83 14.91 10.57
N GLY A 96 6.94 15.61 9.43
CA GLY A 96 8.20 16.17 8.91
C GLY A 96 9.09 15.20 8.13
N LYS A 97 8.87 13.88 8.22
CA LYS A 97 9.58 12.88 7.41
C LYS A 97 8.71 12.32 6.28
N GLU A 98 7.40 12.53 6.30
CA GLU A 98 6.47 12.00 5.30
C GLU A 98 6.28 12.89 4.07
N VAL A 99 5.89 12.26 2.98
CA VAL A 99 5.49 12.85 1.69
C VAL A 99 4.50 11.89 1.07
N THR A 100 3.47 12.42 0.43
CA THR A 100 2.51 11.61 -0.33
C THR A 100 2.88 11.65 -1.80
N ASN A 101 2.99 10.47 -2.40
CA ASN A 101 3.27 10.34 -3.81
C ASN A 101 2.42 9.21 -4.39
N ASN A 102 1.40 9.59 -5.14
CA ASN A 102 0.44 8.66 -5.72
C ASN A 102 1.06 7.99 -6.94
N VAL A 103 1.86 6.94 -6.74
CA VAL A 103 2.30 6.04 -7.82
C VAL A 103 1.24 4.96 -8.06
N HIS A 104 0.05 5.41 -8.46
CA HIS A 104 -0.95 4.54 -9.03
C HIS A 104 -0.80 4.59 -10.54
N GLY A 105 -0.48 3.46 -11.15
CA GLY A 105 -0.27 3.38 -12.59
C GLY A 105 -0.40 1.95 -13.08
N VAL A 106 -1.00 1.81 -14.26
CA VAL A 106 -1.02 0.55 -15.01
C VAL A 106 0.14 0.62 -16.01
N ARG A 107 0.90 -0.47 -16.16
CA ARG A 107 1.95 -0.52 -17.20
C ARG A 107 1.31 -0.37 -18.57
N GLU A 108 1.95 0.39 -19.45
CA GLU A 108 1.44 0.70 -20.79
C GLU A 108 1.14 -0.55 -21.63
N GLU A 109 1.92 -1.63 -21.43
CA GLU A 109 1.72 -2.93 -22.08
C GLU A 109 0.31 -3.50 -21.83
N PHE A 110 -0.20 -3.40 -20.60
CA PHE A 110 -1.56 -3.85 -20.27
C PHE A 110 -2.62 -2.95 -20.90
N TRP A 111 -2.35 -1.65 -21.04
CA TRP A 111 -3.25 -0.72 -21.71
C TRP A 111 -3.37 -1.03 -23.20
N LYS A 112 -2.22 -1.25 -23.86
CA LYS A 112 -2.18 -1.62 -25.29
C LYS A 112 -2.94 -2.91 -25.56
N GLN A 113 -2.70 -3.94 -24.74
CA GLN A 113 -3.40 -5.21 -24.88
C GLN A 113 -4.92 -5.05 -24.72
N GLY A 114 -5.38 -4.28 -23.73
CA GLY A 114 -6.81 -4.03 -23.53
C GLY A 114 -7.45 -3.29 -24.70
N LEU A 115 -6.74 -2.34 -25.30
CA LEU A 115 -7.22 -1.57 -26.45
C LEU A 115 -7.29 -2.45 -27.71
N GLU A 116 -6.27 -3.28 -27.95
CA GLU A 116 -6.27 -4.23 -29.06
C GLU A 116 -7.41 -5.25 -28.95
N MET A 117 -7.68 -5.76 -27.75
CA MET A 117 -8.81 -6.67 -27.53
C MET A 117 -10.15 -5.97 -27.77
N ALA A 118 -10.33 -4.74 -27.30
CA ALA A 118 -11.56 -3.99 -27.50
C ALA A 118 -11.85 -3.66 -28.98
N GLN A 119 -10.81 -3.49 -29.80
CA GLN A 119 -10.93 -3.22 -31.23
C GLN A 119 -11.29 -4.47 -32.05
N ASN A 120 -10.84 -5.65 -31.62
CA ASN A 120 -11.05 -6.91 -32.33
C ASN A 120 -12.31 -7.66 -31.89
N ASP A 121 -13.03 -7.15 -30.89
CA ASP A 121 -14.23 -7.75 -30.36
C ASP A 121 -15.48 -7.10 -30.99
N ASP A 122 -15.99 -7.73 -32.07
CA ASP A 122 -17.20 -7.31 -32.78
C ASP A 122 -18.44 -7.28 -31.84
N GLU A 123 -18.46 -8.12 -30.80
CA GLU A 123 -19.55 -8.17 -29.82
C GLU A 123 -19.50 -6.96 -28.87
N LEU A 124 -18.29 -6.49 -28.52
CA LEU A 124 -18.09 -5.27 -27.74
C LEU A 124 -18.55 -4.00 -28.48
N ASN A 125 -18.38 -3.98 -29.81
CA ASN A 125 -18.78 -2.88 -30.69
C ASN A 125 -20.29 -2.87 -31.01
N LEU A 126 -20.98 -4.00 -30.86
CA LEU A 126 -22.43 -4.15 -31.09
C LEU A 126 -23.29 -3.78 -29.87
N LEU A 127 -22.71 -3.81 -28.67
CA LEU A 127 -23.41 -3.49 -27.42
C LEU A 127 -23.54 -1.96 -27.26
N GLN A 128 -24.67 -1.41 -27.69
CA GLN A 128 -24.98 0.02 -27.59
C GLN A 128 -25.25 0.51 -26.14
N GLU A 129 -25.44 -0.41 -25.19
CA GLU A 129 -25.79 -0.04 -23.81
C GLU A 129 -24.57 0.04 -22.88
N PRO A 130 -24.51 1.04 -21.98
CA PRO A 130 -23.42 1.18 -21.02
C PRO A 130 -23.39 -0.01 -20.06
N ARG A 131 -22.25 -0.70 -19.98
CA ARG A 131 -22.02 -1.79 -19.02
C ARG A 131 -21.31 -1.26 -17.78
N VAL A 132 -21.84 -1.61 -16.61
CA VAL A 132 -21.19 -1.37 -15.32
C VAL A 132 -20.40 -2.63 -14.95
N TYR A 133 -19.14 -2.46 -14.58
CA TYR A 133 -18.30 -3.56 -14.11
C TYR A 133 -17.60 -3.19 -12.81
N PHE A 134 -17.49 -4.15 -11.90
CA PHE A 134 -16.74 -4.03 -10.67
C PHE A 134 -15.53 -4.95 -10.72
N LEU A 135 -14.33 -4.37 -10.57
CA LEU A 135 -13.08 -5.12 -10.54
C LEU A 135 -12.42 -4.93 -9.18
N GLY A 136 -12.38 -6.02 -8.41
CA GLY A 136 -11.78 -6.00 -7.09
C GLY A 136 -11.67 -7.40 -6.49
N LYS A 137 -10.95 -7.51 -5.38
CA LYS A 137 -11.02 -8.71 -4.54
C LYS A 137 -12.43 -8.81 -3.96
N LEU A 138 -12.98 -10.03 -3.92
CA LEU A 138 -14.25 -10.35 -3.27
C LEU A 138 -14.14 -10.17 -1.75
N LEU A 139 -14.25 -8.93 -1.28
CA LEU A 139 -14.15 -8.53 0.11
C LEU A 139 -15.25 -7.51 0.42
N TRP A 140 -15.96 -7.68 1.53
CA TRP A 140 -17.00 -6.74 1.98
C TRP A 140 -16.47 -5.30 2.09
N ALA A 141 -15.27 -5.11 2.64
CA ALA A 141 -14.61 -3.81 2.76
C ALA A 141 -14.26 -3.13 1.41
N LYS A 142 -14.49 -3.79 0.27
CA LYS A 142 -14.31 -3.21 -1.07
C LYS A 142 -15.62 -2.63 -1.64
N GLY A 143 -16.70 -2.58 -0.86
CA GLY A 143 -17.99 -2.03 -1.29
C GLY A 143 -18.80 -3.00 -2.14
N LEU A 144 -18.57 -4.31 -1.98
CA LEU A 144 -19.31 -5.34 -2.73
C LEU A 144 -20.79 -5.38 -2.30
N ASP A 145 -21.06 -5.13 -1.01
CA ASP A 145 -22.40 -4.92 -0.46
C ASP A 145 -23.14 -3.80 -1.19
N LEU A 146 -22.51 -2.64 -1.32
CA LEU A 146 -23.10 -1.46 -1.96
C LEU A 146 -23.39 -1.72 -3.45
N LEU A 147 -22.55 -2.52 -4.12
CA LEU A 147 -22.81 -2.94 -5.49
C LEU A 147 -24.04 -3.86 -5.58
N LEU A 148 -24.14 -4.85 -4.69
CA LEU A 148 -25.27 -5.78 -4.66
C LEU A 148 -26.59 -5.06 -4.35
N GLU A 149 -26.58 -4.08 -3.45
CA GLU A 149 -27.76 -3.24 -3.16
C GLU A 149 -28.25 -2.43 -4.37
N LEU A 150 -27.35 -2.08 -5.30
CA LEU A 150 -27.69 -1.32 -6.50
C LEU A 150 -28.08 -2.21 -7.69
N GLU A 151 -27.90 -3.53 -7.58
CA GLU A 151 -28.32 -4.52 -8.58
C GLU A 151 -29.81 -4.88 -8.43
N GLU A 152 -30.36 -4.81 -7.21
CA GLU A 152 -31.78 -5.06 -6.90
C GLU A 152 -32.72 -3.90 -7.28
#